data_AF-A0A962A0E6-F1
#
_entry.id   AF-A0A962A0E6-F1
#
_cell.length_a   1.000
_cell.length_b   1.000
_cell.length_c   1.000
_cell.angle_alpha   90.00
_cell.angle_beta   90.00
_cell.angle_gamma   90.00
#
_symmetry.space_group_name_H-M   'P 1'
#
loop_
_entity.id
_entity.type
_entity.pdbx_description
1 polymer ?
#
loop_
_entity_poly.entity_id
_entity_poly.type
_entity_poly.pdbx_seq_one_letter_code
_entity_poly.pdbx_strand_id
1 'polypeptide(L)'
;MIFRNTLILFSFFAVLAVSSSALAKPKPWVFSWGMGHEEWTSYKTFNPYLENGKHPHNTQWQGRDWYAEDWLSQSENGLSLIDGFYQANILKDQKIDDDIPVLVVGPQFYHLSGYDKRRVAHVVDVVYGVTRSRPNGTFILKDWRTKLPIGIYTEYGLQLQ
;
A
#
# COMPACT_ATOMS: atom_id res chain seq x y z
N MET A 1 -55.85 32.11 -34.65
CA MET A 1 -55.93 30.67 -34.31
C MET A 1 -54.56 30.07 -34.62
N ILE A 2 -53.58 30.09 -33.70
CA ILE A 2 -53.31 29.15 -32.59
C ILE A 2 -53.41 27.68 -33.01
N PHE A 3 -52.23 27.02 -33.12
CA PHE A 3 -51.78 25.72 -32.54
C PHE A 3 -50.63 25.18 -33.43
N ARG A 4 -49.33 25.40 -33.10
CA ARG A 4 -48.43 24.59 -32.24
C ARG A 4 -48.37 23.09 -32.59
N ASN A 5 -47.22 22.64 -33.12
CA ASN A 5 -46.67 21.26 -33.03
C ASN A 5 -45.18 21.31 -33.42
N THR A 6 -44.23 21.40 -32.48
CA THR A 6 -43.33 20.31 -32.01
C THR A 6 -42.83 19.34 -33.08
N LEU A 7 -41.52 19.32 -33.35
CA LEU A 7 -40.63 18.17 -33.12
C LEU A 7 -39.17 18.42 -33.62
N ILE A 8 -38.24 18.31 -32.65
CA ILE A 8 -36.92 17.64 -32.69
C ILE A 8 -35.81 18.21 -33.60
N LEU A 9 -34.90 18.95 -32.95
CA LEU A 9 -33.49 19.04 -33.31
C LEU A 9 -32.78 17.74 -32.90
N PHE A 10 -32.30 16.96 -33.87
CA PHE A 10 -31.34 15.88 -33.63
C PHE A 10 -29.92 16.46 -33.71
N SER A 11 -29.36 16.88 -32.58
CA SER A 11 -27.93 17.18 -32.47
C SER A 11 -27.14 15.88 -32.35
N PHE A 12 -26.59 15.40 -33.46
CA PHE A 12 -25.64 14.29 -33.50
C PHE A 12 -24.26 14.79 -33.04
N PHE A 13 -23.93 14.61 -31.76
CA PHE A 13 -22.57 14.81 -31.24
C PHE A 13 -21.76 13.54 -31.54
N ALA A 14 -20.98 13.55 -32.61
CA ALA A 14 -20.01 12.50 -32.91
C ALA A 14 -18.81 12.63 -31.96
N VAL A 15 -18.76 11.78 -30.92
CA VAL A 15 -17.59 11.64 -30.05
C VAL A 15 -16.53 10.86 -30.83
N LEU A 16 -15.52 11.56 -31.35
CA LEU A 16 -14.30 10.96 -31.86
C LEU A 16 -13.52 10.35 -30.68
N ALA A 17 -13.64 9.04 -30.50
CA ALA A 17 -12.78 8.27 -29.64
C ALA A 17 -11.36 8.26 -30.24
N VAL A 18 -10.48 9.13 -29.71
CA VAL A 18 -9.05 9.05 -30.00
C VAL A 18 -8.51 7.85 -29.23
N SER A 19 -8.37 6.72 -29.91
CA SER A 19 -7.68 5.54 -29.39
C SER A 19 -6.19 5.86 -29.27
N SER A 20 -5.76 6.30 -28.09
CA SER A 20 -4.33 6.40 -27.77
C SER A 20 -3.73 4.99 -27.77
N SER A 21 -2.97 4.64 -28.80
CA SER A 21 -2.13 3.46 -28.80
C SER A 21 -1.12 3.56 -27.66
N ALA A 22 -1.22 2.68 -26.67
CA ALA A 22 -0.22 2.55 -25.62
C ALA A 22 1.11 2.07 -26.26
N LEU A 23 2.01 3.00 -26.53
CA LEU A 23 3.38 2.72 -26.94
C LEU A 23 4.17 2.29 -25.70
N ALA A 24 4.32 0.99 -25.50
CA ALA A 24 5.28 0.48 -24.54
C ALA A 24 6.70 0.88 -24.97
N LYS A 25 7.45 1.56 -24.09
CA LYS A 25 8.85 1.87 -24.33
C LYS A 25 9.62 0.56 -24.57
N PRO A 26 10.51 0.49 -25.58
CA PRO A 26 11.26 -0.73 -25.87
C PRO A 26 12.09 -1.13 -24.65
N LYS A 27 12.01 -2.40 -24.27
CA LYS A 27 12.86 -2.96 -23.21
C LYS A 27 14.33 -2.81 -23.64
N PRO A 28 15.21 -2.24 -22.80
CA PRO A 28 16.60 -2.03 -23.19
C PRO A 28 17.28 -3.37 -23.49
N TRP A 29 18.08 -3.37 -24.56
CA TRP A 29 18.81 -4.52 -25.09
C TRP A 29 19.92 -4.97 -24.10
N VAL A 30 20.36 -6.22 -24.21
CA VAL A 30 21.23 -6.94 -23.23
C VAL A 30 22.57 -6.23 -22.94
N PHE A 31 23.00 -5.26 -23.74
CA PHE A 31 24.23 -4.49 -23.53
C PHE A 31 24.03 -3.08 -22.94
N SER A 32 22.81 -2.70 -22.56
CA SER A 32 22.48 -1.36 -22.06
C SER A 32 22.67 -1.16 -20.54
N TRP A 33 23.43 -2.03 -19.87
CA TRP A 33 23.66 -1.97 -18.41
C TRP A 33 24.28 -0.65 -17.92
N GLY A 34 24.88 0.16 -18.80
CA GLY A 34 25.44 1.48 -18.47
C GLY A 34 24.52 2.67 -18.72
N MET A 35 23.72 2.67 -19.79
CA MET A 35 22.96 3.86 -20.22
C MET A 35 21.60 4.01 -19.55
N GLY A 36 21.07 2.98 -18.89
CA GLY A 36 19.83 3.07 -18.11
C GLY A 36 20.04 3.61 -16.69
N HIS A 37 21.28 3.74 -16.22
CA HIS A 37 21.58 4.03 -14.82
C HIS A 37 21.14 5.45 -14.40
N GLU A 38 20.99 6.38 -15.35
CA GLU A 38 20.51 7.74 -15.07
C GLU A 38 19.02 7.76 -14.70
N GLU A 39 18.17 6.89 -15.27
CA GLU A 39 16.76 6.77 -14.87
C GLU A 39 16.62 6.22 -13.43
N TRP A 40 17.59 5.42 -12.97
CA TRP A 40 17.65 4.92 -11.58
C TRP A 40 18.17 5.95 -10.57
N THR A 41 18.77 7.06 -11.01
CA THR A 41 19.20 8.12 -10.07
C THR A 41 18.03 8.85 -9.44
N SER A 42 16.91 8.97 -10.15
CA SER A 42 15.67 9.55 -9.63
C SER A 42 15.08 8.74 -8.46
N TYR A 43 15.40 7.45 -8.37
CA TYR A 43 14.97 6.55 -7.29
C TYR A 43 15.90 6.54 -6.08
N LYS A 44 17.07 7.20 -6.14
CA LYS A 44 18.02 7.29 -5.01
C LYS A 44 17.70 8.47 -4.07
N THR A 45 16.44 8.70 -3.75
CA THR A 45 16.15 9.50 -2.56
C THR A 45 16.48 8.62 -1.35
N PHE A 46 17.68 8.80 -0.80
CA PHE A 46 18.09 8.17 0.46
C PHE A 46 16.99 8.35 1.50
N ASN A 47 16.26 7.28 1.79
CA ASN A 47 15.21 7.28 2.78
C ASN A 47 15.82 6.62 4.03
N PRO A 48 16.34 7.39 5.00
CA PRO A 48 17.08 6.85 6.16
C PRO A 48 16.26 5.88 7.02
N TYR A 49 14.96 5.78 6.75
CA TYR A 49 13.99 4.94 7.43
C TYR A 49 13.71 3.60 6.72
N LEU A 50 14.13 3.42 5.47
CA LEU A 50 14.10 2.10 4.81
C LEU A 50 15.25 1.25 5.40
N GLU A 51 14.98 -0.03 5.65
CA GLU A 51 15.79 -0.87 6.55
C GLU A 51 17.29 -0.80 6.25
N ASN A 52 18.04 -0.21 7.18
CA ASN A 52 19.48 -0.42 7.25
C ASN A 52 19.71 -1.79 7.89
N GLY A 53 20.17 -2.77 7.11
CA GLY A 53 20.43 -4.16 7.52
C GLY A 53 21.47 -4.36 8.64
N LYS A 54 21.77 -3.33 9.42
CA LYS A 54 22.69 -3.31 10.55
C LYS A 54 22.00 -3.22 11.92
N HIS A 55 20.67 -3.20 12.00
CA HIS A 55 19.98 -3.27 13.28
C HIS A 55 20.05 -4.70 13.84
N PRO A 56 20.60 -4.92 15.05
CA PRO A 56 20.64 -6.24 15.65
C PRO A 56 19.20 -6.74 15.86
N HIS A 57 18.87 -7.86 15.23
CA HIS A 57 17.60 -8.54 15.45
C HIS A 57 17.53 -9.00 16.91
N ASN A 58 16.43 -8.68 17.60
CA ASN A 58 16.15 -9.27 18.90
C ASN A 58 15.92 -10.79 18.73
N THR A 59 16.88 -11.60 19.17
CA THR A 59 16.87 -13.06 19.01
C THR A 59 15.94 -13.78 20.00
N GLN A 60 15.35 -13.06 20.96
CA GLN A 60 14.47 -13.61 22.00
C GLN A 60 13.21 -14.32 21.45
N TRP A 61 12.85 -14.06 20.20
CA TRP A 61 11.67 -14.62 19.53
C TRP A 61 12.00 -15.51 18.32
N GLN A 62 13.29 -15.81 18.06
CA GLN A 62 13.67 -16.79 17.04
C GLN A 62 13.24 -18.20 17.50
N GLY A 63 12.46 -18.89 16.67
CA GLY A 63 12.06 -20.29 16.91
C GLY A 63 10.74 -20.49 17.67
N ARG A 64 9.95 -19.43 17.92
CA ARG A 64 8.58 -19.57 18.41
C ARG A 64 7.59 -19.21 17.31
N ASP A 65 6.64 -20.11 17.06
CA ASP A 65 5.45 -19.81 16.26
C ASP A 65 4.71 -18.66 16.93
N TRP A 66 4.44 -17.59 16.19
CA TRP A 66 3.71 -16.43 16.67
C TRP A 66 2.39 -16.34 15.91
N TYR A 67 1.33 -16.04 16.65
CA TYR A 67 -0.03 -15.91 16.13
C TYR A 67 -0.57 -14.52 16.47
N ALA A 68 -1.44 -13.95 15.61
CA ALA A 68 -2.04 -12.63 15.90
C ALA A 68 -2.82 -12.64 17.23
N GLU A 69 -3.40 -13.79 17.54
CA GLU A 69 -4.12 -14.13 18.75
C GLU A 69 -3.28 -13.89 20.01
N ASP A 70 -1.95 -14.04 19.94
CA ASP A 70 -1.05 -13.79 21.08
C ASP A 70 -1.06 -12.32 21.49
N TRP A 71 -1.21 -11.40 20.53
CA TRP A 71 -1.32 -9.96 20.82
C TRP A 71 -2.78 -9.56 21.09
N LEU A 72 -3.72 -10.13 20.34
CA LEU A 72 -5.14 -9.84 20.52
C LEU A 72 -5.63 -10.25 21.91
N SER A 73 -5.16 -11.38 22.44
CA SER A 73 -5.51 -11.85 23.81
C SER A 73 -4.96 -10.97 24.94
N GLN A 74 -3.96 -10.14 24.66
CA GLN A 74 -3.39 -9.17 25.61
C GLN A 74 -4.10 -7.82 25.56
N SER A 75 -4.97 -7.61 24.58
CA SER A 75 -5.79 -6.41 24.41
C SER A 75 -7.23 -6.68 24.80
N GLU A 76 -7.98 -5.63 25.16
CA GLU A 76 -9.41 -5.76 25.43
C GLU A 76 -10.17 -6.28 24.19
N ASN A 77 -9.81 -5.80 23.00
CA ASN A 77 -10.27 -6.29 21.72
C ASN A 77 -9.32 -5.83 20.59
N GLY A 78 -9.51 -6.38 19.39
CA GLY A 78 -8.64 -6.06 18.24
C GLY A 78 -8.65 -4.58 17.82
N LEU A 79 -9.75 -3.86 17.98
CA LEU A 79 -9.80 -2.42 17.69
C LEU A 79 -9.02 -1.62 18.73
N SER A 80 -9.05 -2.01 20.01
CA SER A 80 -8.24 -1.38 21.07
C SER A 80 -6.75 -1.57 20.81
N LEU A 81 -6.32 -2.73 20.26
CA LEU A 81 -4.93 -2.94 19.86
C LEU A 81 -4.53 -2.03 18.69
N ILE A 82 -5.40 -1.89 17.69
CA ILE A 82 -5.19 -0.96 16.57
C ILE A 82 -5.12 0.49 17.05
N ASP A 83 -5.99 0.89 17.97
CA ASP A 83 -5.94 2.23 18.60
C ASP A 83 -4.61 2.45 19.32
N GLY A 84 -4.11 1.43 20.03
CA GLY A 84 -2.76 1.45 20.61
C GLY A 84 -1.66 1.69 19.58
N PHE A 85 -1.76 1.13 18.37
CA PHE A 85 -0.80 1.41 17.30
C PHE A 85 -0.89 2.86 16.78
N TYR A 86 -2.09 3.44 16.72
CA TYR A 86 -2.28 4.85 16.38
C TYR A 86 -1.68 5.76 17.47
N GLN A 87 -1.98 5.49 18.74
CA GLN A 87 -1.43 6.23 19.89
C GLN A 87 0.10 6.15 19.94
N ALA A 88 0.67 4.98 19.64
CA ALA A 88 2.11 4.76 19.57
C ALA A 88 2.78 5.36 18.32
N ASN A 89 2.04 6.03 17.43
CA ASN A 89 2.54 6.56 16.15
C ASN A 89 3.18 5.48 15.24
N ILE A 90 2.73 4.23 15.37
CA ILE A 90 3.07 3.13 14.46
C ILE A 90 2.16 3.21 13.23
N LEU A 91 0.86 3.47 13.43
CA LEU A 91 -0.09 3.78 12.37
C LEU A 91 -0.46 5.27 12.43
N LYS A 92 -0.80 5.84 11.27
CA LYS A 92 -1.17 7.26 11.17
C LYS A 92 -2.53 7.50 10.57
N ASP A 93 -2.90 6.70 9.58
CA ASP A 93 -4.19 6.85 8.90
C ASP A 93 -4.58 5.55 8.18
N GLN A 94 -5.87 5.39 7.91
CA GLN A 94 -6.43 4.35 7.07
C GLN A 94 -7.41 4.97 6.08
N LYS A 95 -7.25 4.66 4.80
CA LYS A 95 -8.09 5.25 3.76
C LYS A 95 -8.28 4.31 2.59
N ILE A 96 -9.23 4.64 1.74
CA ILE A 96 -9.39 4.00 0.43
C ILE A 96 -8.88 5.01 -0.62
N ASP A 97 -7.97 4.55 -1.47
CA ASP A 97 -7.36 5.32 -2.55
C ASP A 97 -7.57 4.54 -3.85
N ASP A 98 -8.36 5.07 -4.79
CA ASP A 98 -8.74 4.38 -6.03
C ASP A 98 -9.26 2.94 -5.82
N ASP A 99 -10.18 2.74 -4.86
CA ASP A 99 -10.76 1.43 -4.48
C ASP A 99 -9.74 0.42 -3.89
N ILE A 100 -8.55 0.90 -3.54
CA ILE A 100 -7.51 0.13 -2.87
C ILE A 100 -7.39 0.61 -1.42
N PRO A 101 -7.55 -0.27 -0.42
CA PRO A 101 -7.25 0.05 0.96
C PRO A 101 -5.78 0.43 1.12
N VAL A 102 -5.54 1.54 1.80
CA VAL A 102 -4.24 2.11 2.07
C VAL A 102 -4.08 2.28 3.57
N LEU A 103 -3.00 1.71 4.09
CA LEU A 103 -2.55 1.91 5.47
C LEU A 103 -1.39 2.90 5.48
N VAL A 104 -1.57 4.03 6.14
CA VAL A 104 -0.51 5.02 6.31
C VAL A 104 0.25 4.71 7.60
N VAL A 105 1.52 4.37 7.47
CA VAL A 105 2.37 4.05 8.64
C VAL A 105 3.02 5.32 9.19
N GLY A 106 3.15 5.36 10.51
CA GLY A 106 3.78 6.46 11.24
C GLY A 106 5.29 6.28 11.44
N PRO A 107 5.96 7.27 12.04
CA PRO A 107 7.41 7.26 12.22
C PRO A 107 7.91 6.07 13.07
N GLN A 108 7.15 5.64 14.09
CA GLN A 108 7.60 4.54 14.95
C GLN A 108 7.56 3.17 14.25
N PHE A 109 6.80 3.03 13.16
CA PHE A 109 6.81 1.81 12.35
C PHE A 109 8.20 1.49 11.80
N TYR A 110 9.00 2.51 11.50
CA TYR A 110 10.34 2.31 10.95
C TYR A 110 11.36 1.84 11.98
N HIS A 111 11.09 2.06 13.27
CA HIS A 111 11.91 1.56 14.37
C HIS A 111 11.60 0.11 14.73
N LEU A 112 10.50 -0.44 14.21
CA LEU A 112 10.16 -1.84 14.38
C LEU A 112 11.14 -2.74 13.61
N SER A 113 11.39 -3.93 14.14
CA SER A 113 12.07 -4.97 13.38
C SER A 113 11.23 -5.38 12.17
N GLY A 114 11.85 -5.91 11.11
CA GLY A 114 11.09 -6.43 9.96
C GLY A 114 10.06 -7.50 10.36
N TYR A 115 10.31 -8.26 11.44
CA TYR A 115 9.33 -9.19 12.00
C TYR A 115 8.13 -8.46 12.61
N ASP A 116 8.37 -7.44 13.43
CA ASP A 116 7.27 -6.71 14.08
C ASP A 116 6.46 -5.89 13.06
N LYS A 117 7.09 -5.38 12.00
CA LYS A 117 6.38 -4.77 10.86
C LYS A 117 5.40 -5.75 10.22
N ARG A 118 5.84 -6.99 9.97
CA ARG A 118 4.97 -8.08 9.45
C ARG A 118 3.81 -8.38 10.40
N ARG A 119 4.08 -8.44 11.71
CA ARG A 119 3.06 -8.71 12.74
C ARG A 119 2.01 -7.61 12.82
N VAL A 120 2.43 -6.35 12.82
CA VAL A 120 1.52 -5.19 12.80
C VAL A 120 0.60 -5.26 11.57
N ALA A 121 1.17 -5.47 10.38
CA ALA A 121 0.37 -5.57 9.16
C ALA A 121 -0.59 -6.79 9.18
N HIS A 122 -0.15 -7.92 9.75
CA HIS A 122 -1.01 -9.09 9.92
C HIS A 122 -2.16 -8.84 10.91
N VAL A 123 -1.91 -8.17 12.03
CA VAL A 123 -2.98 -7.80 12.98
C VAL A 123 -4.01 -6.90 12.31
N VAL A 124 -3.57 -5.91 11.52
CA VAL A 124 -4.48 -5.06 10.73
C VAL A 124 -5.38 -5.91 9.82
N ASP A 125 -4.80 -6.89 9.13
CA ASP A 125 -5.58 -7.78 8.26
C ASP A 125 -6.53 -8.71 9.02
N VAL A 126 -6.12 -9.22 10.18
CA VAL A 126 -6.97 -10.06 11.03
C VAL A 126 -8.18 -9.26 11.54
N VAL A 127 -7.96 -8.01 11.96
CA VAL A 127 -8.99 -7.14 12.51
C VAL A 127 -9.95 -6.62 11.43
N TYR A 128 -9.44 -6.18 10.28
CA TYR A 128 -10.26 -5.60 9.21
C TYR A 128 -10.67 -6.58 8.11
N GLY A 129 -10.06 -7.75 8.05
CA GLY A 129 -10.38 -8.81 7.08
C GLY A 129 -10.09 -8.44 5.64
N VAL A 130 -9.11 -7.57 5.36
CA VAL A 130 -8.90 -6.99 4.02
C VAL A 130 -8.59 -8.06 2.98
N THR A 131 -7.65 -8.97 3.26
CA THR A 131 -7.27 -10.05 2.33
C THR A 131 -8.40 -11.05 2.10
N ARG A 132 -9.26 -11.25 3.11
CA ARG A 132 -10.39 -12.20 3.08
C ARG A 132 -11.65 -11.63 2.46
N SER A 133 -11.79 -10.30 2.43
CA SER A 133 -12.99 -9.61 1.95
C SER A 133 -13.23 -9.73 0.44
N ARG A 134 -12.19 -10.00 -0.35
CA ARG A 134 -12.26 -10.11 -1.81
C ARG A 134 -11.15 -11.03 -2.35
N PRO A 135 -11.34 -11.69 -3.51
CA PRO A 135 -10.29 -12.45 -4.16
C PRO A 135 -9.04 -11.59 -4.40
N ASN A 136 -7.86 -12.10 -4.05
CA ASN A 136 -6.60 -11.36 -4.10
C ASN A 136 -6.63 -10.05 -3.29
N GLY A 137 -7.36 -10.03 -2.17
CA GLY A 137 -7.45 -8.88 -1.30
C GLY A 137 -6.07 -8.40 -0.85
N THR A 138 -5.83 -7.10 -0.99
CA THR A 138 -4.56 -6.47 -0.65
C THR A 138 -4.78 -5.06 -0.13
N PHE A 139 -3.83 -4.58 0.67
CA PHE A 139 -3.69 -3.18 1.02
C PHE A 139 -2.26 -2.70 0.84
N ILE A 140 -2.13 -1.42 0.50
CA ILE A 140 -0.85 -0.75 0.26
C ILE A 140 -0.41 -0.05 1.54
N LEU A 141 0.87 -0.15 1.89
CA LEU A 141 1.47 0.63 2.97
C LEU A 141 2.09 1.89 2.37
N LYS A 142 1.74 3.06 2.89
CA LYS A 142 2.32 4.36 2.50
C LYS A 142 3.01 5.04 3.68
N ASP A 143 4.13 5.70 3.40
CA ASP A 143 4.81 6.55 4.39
C ASP A 143 3.96 7.78 4.73
N TRP A 144 3.83 8.11 6.02
CA TRP A 144 3.07 9.27 6.48
C TRP A 144 3.63 10.60 5.95
N ARG A 145 4.94 10.71 5.72
CA ARG A 145 5.60 11.98 5.36
C ARG A 145 5.65 12.18 3.85
N THR A 146 6.25 11.25 3.13
CA THR A 146 6.46 11.32 1.67
C THR A 146 5.23 10.90 0.87
N LYS A 147 4.26 10.22 1.51
CA LYS A 147 3.07 9.64 0.87
C LYS A 147 3.38 8.59 -0.20
N LEU A 148 4.63 8.16 -0.30
CA LEU A 148 5.06 7.13 -1.24
C LEU A 148 4.66 5.74 -0.73
N PRO A 149 4.30 4.81 -1.62
CA PRO A 149 4.16 3.41 -1.25
C PRO A 149 5.51 2.85 -0.79
N ILE A 150 5.51 2.11 0.31
CA ILE A 150 6.70 1.47 0.88
C ILE A 150 6.57 -0.06 0.93
N GLY A 151 5.38 -0.58 0.60
CA GLY A 151 5.12 -1.99 0.62
C GLY A 151 3.67 -2.33 0.32
N ILE A 152 3.43 -3.63 0.20
CA ILE A 152 2.11 -4.21 -0.07
C ILE A 152 1.90 -5.39 0.87
N TYR A 153 0.68 -5.53 1.37
CA TYR A 153 0.28 -6.69 2.15
C TYR A 153 -0.74 -7.51 1.36
N THR A 154 -0.51 -8.82 1.28
CA THR A 154 -1.41 -9.79 0.64
C THR A 154 -1.63 -10.98 1.56
N GLU A 155 -2.38 -11.99 1.13
CA GLU A 155 -2.52 -13.26 1.86
C GLU A 155 -1.16 -13.95 2.15
N TYR A 156 -0.14 -13.65 1.35
CA TYR A 156 1.22 -14.17 1.53
C TYR A 156 2.07 -13.34 2.50
N GLY A 157 1.49 -12.29 3.10
CA GLY A 157 2.14 -11.41 4.06
C GLY A 157 2.65 -10.09 3.48
N LEU A 158 3.46 -9.39 4.29
CA LEU A 158 4.01 -8.07 3.97
C LEU A 158 5.26 -8.16 3.10
N GLN A 159 5.27 -7.43 1.99
CA GLN A 159 6.41 -7.21 1.12
C GLN A 159 6.79 -5.72 1.18
N LEU A 160 8.00 -5.42 1.65
CA LEU A 160 8.55 -4.05 1.73
C LEU A 160 9.48 -3.79 0.53
N GLN A 161 9.53 -2.53 0.09
CA GLN A 161 10.40 -2.05 -1.00
C GLN A 161 11.79 -1.62 -0.51
#